data_AF-A0A1J5D5M5-F1
#
_entry.id   AF-A0A1J5D5M5-F1
#
_cell.length_a   1.000
_cell.length_b   1.000
_cell.length_c   1.000
_cell.angle_alpha   90.00
_cell.angle_beta   90.00
_cell.angle_gamma   90.00
#
_symmetry.space_group_name_H-M   'P 1'
#
loop_
_entity.id
_entity.type
_entity.pdbx_description
1 polymer ?
#
loop_
_entity_poly.entity_id
_entity_poly.type
_entity_poly.pdbx_seq_one_letter_code
_entity_poly.pdbx_strand_id
1 'polypeptide(L)'
;MDLSQMQAVSYWKIYSSFLRNIICFDWGTSTASGQSALSIVSSGMLESLKIIIPSIIISYIIGTLIGIWAEKSKKANSVWNKSQFIFYIPMIVISYLMLYFLSFVGVDFLSNVKYVAAMIALSVYPVYVITNALKKTLQELGSSDFLVFHMALGFSTDEIWEKFCYKFIVIDYLSFFENMLIFMIGFLFFVETPFGIHGMGYKFVIAIQRFDYPVIIGFCIFGITLLSIVGLIVEAIKLKLDPRLTSV
;
A
#
# COMPACT_ATOMS: atom_id res chain seq x y z
N MET A 1 -5.54 -31.38 -35.01
CA MET A 1 -4.56 -31.58 -33.93
C MET A 1 -5.10 -32.73 -33.10
N ASP A 2 -4.45 -33.89 -33.17
CA ASP A 2 -5.00 -35.18 -32.75
C ASP A 2 -5.01 -35.29 -31.21
N LEU A 3 -6.18 -35.56 -30.62
CA LEU A 3 -6.39 -35.58 -29.16
C LEU A 3 -5.56 -36.65 -28.44
N SER A 4 -5.08 -37.65 -29.18
CA SER A 4 -4.17 -38.71 -28.74
C SER A 4 -2.73 -38.21 -28.46
N GLN A 5 -2.29 -37.13 -29.12
CA GLN A 5 -0.97 -36.53 -28.87
C GLN A 5 -0.93 -35.58 -27.66
N MET A 6 -2.09 -35.15 -27.15
CA MET A 6 -2.18 -34.35 -25.92
C MET A 6 -1.97 -35.18 -24.64
N GLN A 7 -2.05 -36.51 -24.71
CA GLN A 7 -1.95 -37.38 -23.53
C GLN A 7 -0.52 -37.69 -23.07
N ALA A 8 0.52 -37.21 -23.77
CA ALA A 8 1.92 -37.52 -23.45
C ALA A 8 2.77 -36.33 -22.99
N VAL A 9 2.18 -35.14 -22.77
CA VAL A 9 2.92 -34.05 -22.13
C VAL A 9 2.72 -34.19 -20.63
N SER A 10 3.75 -34.68 -19.94
CA SER A 10 3.76 -34.72 -18.49
C SER A 10 3.54 -33.30 -17.96
N TYR A 11 2.37 -33.07 -17.34
CA TYR A 11 2.03 -31.77 -16.73
C TYR A 11 3.10 -31.32 -15.73
N TRP A 12 3.75 -32.26 -15.06
CA TRP A 12 4.90 -32.00 -14.18
C TRP A 12 6.11 -31.43 -14.93
N LYS A 13 6.34 -31.82 -16.19
CA LYS A 13 7.42 -31.28 -17.01
C LYS A 13 7.14 -29.84 -17.43
N ILE A 14 5.89 -29.52 -17.78
CA ILE A 14 5.45 -28.14 -18.05
C ILE A 14 5.59 -27.29 -16.78
N TYR A 15 5.11 -27.80 -15.66
CA TYR A 15 5.14 -27.10 -14.39
C TYR A 15 6.59 -26.85 -13.90
N SER A 16 7.46 -27.86 -13.99
CA SER A 16 8.87 -27.71 -13.62
C SER A 16 9.63 -26.77 -14.55
N SER A 17 9.37 -26.79 -15.85
CA SER A 17 9.95 -25.82 -16.78
C SER A 17 9.47 -24.40 -16.48
N PHE A 18 8.18 -24.24 -16.16
CA PHE A 18 7.61 -22.96 -15.75
C PHE A 18 8.25 -22.43 -14.47
N LEU A 19 8.40 -23.26 -13.43
CA LEU A 19 9.08 -22.88 -12.18
C LEU A 19 10.53 -22.46 -12.43
N ARG A 20 11.26 -23.20 -13.26
CA ARG A 20 12.63 -22.85 -13.64
C ARG A 20 12.69 -21.50 -14.35
N ASN A 21 11.79 -21.28 -15.31
CA ASN A 21 11.76 -20.06 -16.12
C ASN A 21 11.43 -18.83 -15.26
N ILE A 22 10.53 -18.94 -14.29
CA ILE A 22 10.25 -17.88 -13.31
C ILE A 22 11.51 -17.44 -12.58
N ILE A 23 12.28 -18.40 -12.05
CA ILE A 23 13.51 -18.14 -11.29
C ILE A 23 14.57 -17.51 -12.21
N CYS A 24 14.58 -17.87 -13.49
CA CYS A 24 15.46 -17.28 -14.50
C CYS A 24 14.96 -15.94 -15.07
N PHE A 25 13.91 -15.32 -14.49
CA PHE A 25 13.28 -14.08 -14.98
C PHE A 25 12.70 -14.17 -16.40
N ASP A 26 12.47 -15.37 -16.91
CA ASP A 26 11.74 -15.62 -18.15
C ASP A 26 10.28 -15.93 -17.82
N TRP A 27 9.46 -14.90 -17.72
CA TRP A 27 8.03 -15.06 -17.39
C TRP A 27 7.18 -15.40 -18.61
N GLY A 28 7.82 -15.69 -19.75
CA GLY A 28 7.16 -15.96 -21.01
C GLY A 28 6.69 -14.69 -21.73
N THR A 29 5.98 -14.92 -22.82
CA THR A 29 5.44 -13.88 -23.69
C THR A 29 3.94 -13.78 -23.54
N SER A 30 3.43 -12.56 -23.54
CA SER A 30 2.01 -12.24 -23.58
C SER A 30 1.35 -12.89 -24.78
N THR A 31 0.28 -13.65 -24.54
CA THR A 31 -0.50 -14.28 -25.61
C THR A 31 -1.29 -13.26 -26.43
N ALA A 32 -1.59 -12.10 -25.83
CA ALA A 32 -2.35 -11.04 -26.48
C ALA A 32 -1.49 -10.06 -27.27
N SER A 33 -0.29 -9.73 -26.80
CA SER A 33 0.56 -8.68 -27.39
C SER A 33 1.85 -9.20 -28.02
N GLY A 34 2.25 -10.44 -27.73
CA GLY A 34 3.54 -11.01 -28.13
C GLY A 34 4.76 -10.44 -27.38
N GLN A 35 4.58 -9.43 -26.51
CA GLN A 35 5.67 -8.85 -25.73
C GLN A 35 6.05 -9.73 -24.53
N SER A 36 7.26 -9.55 -24.00
CA SER A 36 7.67 -10.24 -22.77
C SER A 36 6.78 -9.83 -21.59
N ALA A 37 6.26 -10.80 -20.84
CA ALA A 37 5.44 -10.55 -19.66
C ALA A 37 6.18 -9.70 -18.62
N LEU A 38 7.48 -9.93 -18.43
CA LEU A 38 8.32 -9.13 -17.53
C LEU A 38 8.32 -7.64 -17.91
N SER A 39 8.37 -7.32 -19.20
CA SER A 39 8.35 -5.93 -19.69
C SER A 39 7.00 -5.25 -19.45
N ILE A 40 5.90 -5.99 -19.59
CA ILE A 40 4.54 -5.49 -19.32
C ILE A 40 4.37 -5.22 -17.83
N VAL A 41 4.85 -6.14 -16.99
CA VAL A 41 4.75 -6.03 -15.54
C VAL A 41 5.59 -4.89 -15.01
N SER A 42 6.87 -4.79 -15.41
CA SER A 42 7.78 -3.75 -14.94
C SER A 42 7.31 -2.36 -15.37
N SER A 43 6.89 -2.20 -16.63
CA SER A 43 6.33 -0.93 -17.10
C SER A 43 5.02 -0.56 -16.41
N GLY A 44 4.16 -1.54 -16.09
CA GLY A 44 2.96 -1.32 -15.29
C GLY A 44 3.29 -0.83 -13.89
N MET A 45 4.26 -1.48 -13.23
CA MET A 45 4.68 -1.12 -11.90
C MET A 45 5.30 0.29 -11.83
N LEU A 46 6.16 0.67 -12.79
CA LEU A 46 6.76 2.01 -12.83
C LEU A 46 5.69 3.10 -12.89
N GLU A 47 4.61 2.89 -13.64
CA GLU A 47 3.49 3.83 -13.67
C GLU A 47 2.69 3.82 -12.36
N SER A 48 2.47 2.65 -11.74
CA SER A 48 1.81 2.57 -10.42
C SER A 48 2.63 3.23 -9.31
N LEU A 49 3.96 3.15 -9.35
CA LEU A 49 4.82 3.79 -8.34
C LEU A 49 4.66 5.31 -8.31
N LYS A 50 4.35 5.93 -9.46
CA LYS A 50 4.08 7.38 -9.54
C LYS A 50 2.86 7.80 -8.72
N ILE A 51 1.91 6.90 -8.48
CA ILE A 51 0.75 7.17 -7.61
C ILE A 51 0.93 6.61 -6.20
N ILE A 52 1.55 5.43 -6.04
CA ILE A 52 1.74 4.79 -4.73
C ILE A 52 2.65 5.62 -3.84
N ILE A 53 3.84 5.99 -4.32
CA ILE A 53 4.85 6.67 -3.49
C ILE A 53 4.31 8.01 -2.94
N PRO A 54 3.74 8.91 -3.77
CA PRO A 54 3.17 10.15 -3.25
C PRO A 54 1.98 9.92 -2.33
N SER A 55 1.15 8.89 -2.58
CA SER A 55 0.01 8.57 -1.73
C SER A 55 0.46 8.13 -0.33
N ILE A 56 1.53 7.36 -0.21
CA ILE A 56 2.14 7.00 1.08
C ILE A 56 2.55 8.26 1.84
N ILE A 57 3.25 9.18 1.16
CA ILE A 57 3.73 10.43 1.76
C ILE A 57 2.54 11.26 2.25
N ILE A 58 1.52 11.44 1.40
CA ILE A 58 0.28 12.14 1.74
C ILE A 58 -0.38 11.48 2.95
N SER A 59 -0.48 10.15 2.98
CA SER A 59 -1.13 9.44 4.06
C SER A 59 -0.41 9.57 5.40
N TYR A 60 0.93 9.53 5.41
CA TYR A 60 1.70 9.78 6.62
C TYR A 60 1.54 11.22 7.10
N ILE A 61 1.65 12.21 6.20
CA ILE A 61 1.53 13.63 6.57
C ILE A 61 0.12 13.92 7.11
N ILE A 62 -0.91 13.64 6.33
CA ILE A 62 -2.30 13.94 6.68
C ILE A 62 -2.74 13.10 7.89
N GLY A 63 -2.42 11.81 7.90
CA GLY A 63 -2.78 10.92 9.01
C GLY A 63 -2.15 11.35 10.33
N THR A 64 -0.89 11.78 10.31
CA THR A 64 -0.21 12.31 11.51
C THR A 64 -0.87 13.61 11.99
N LEU A 65 -1.13 14.55 11.08
CA LEU A 65 -1.74 15.84 11.42
C LEU A 65 -3.13 15.66 12.03
N ILE A 66 -3.96 14.81 11.43
CA ILE A 66 -5.30 14.50 11.94
C ILE A 66 -5.20 13.74 13.27
N GLY A 67 -4.26 12.79 13.41
CA GLY A 67 -4.09 12.02 14.64
C GLY A 67 -3.73 12.91 15.84
N ILE A 68 -2.76 13.82 15.66
CA ILE A 68 -2.40 14.82 16.66
C ILE A 68 -3.60 15.73 16.98
N TRP A 69 -4.30 16.22 15.95
CA TRP A 69 -5.45 17.09 16.14
C TRP A 69 -6.60 16.39 16.90
N ALA A 70 -6.88 15.13 16.57
CA ALA A 70 -7.94 14.34 17.18
C ALA A 70 -7.67 14.09 18.67
N GLU A 71 -6.40 13.91 19.07
CA GLU A 71 -6.04 13.64 20.47
C GLU A 71 -5.97 14.91 21.34
N LYS A 72 -5.87 16.11 20.75
CA LYS A 72 -5.82 17.38 21.50
C LYS A 72 -7.06 17.65 22.35
N SER A 73 -8.23 17.11 22.01
CA SER A 73 -9.46 17.34 22.78
C SER A 73 -10.52 16.26 22.60
N LYS A 74 -11.36 16.05 23.61
CA LYS A 74 -12.52 15.14 23.54
C LYS A 74 -13.47 15.48 22.37
N LYS A 75 -13.63 16.77 22.05
CA LYS A 75 -14.46 17.23 20.93
C LYS A 75 -13.85 16.83 19.59
N ALA A 76 -12.55 17.08 19.38
CA ALA A 76 -11.86 16.69 18.15
C ALA A 76 -11.89 15.17 17.95
N ASN A 77 -11.63 14.41 19.02
CA ASN A 77 -11.73 12.95 19.01
C ASN A 77 -13.14 12.47 18.60
N SER A 78 -14.19 13.08 19.17
CA SER A 78 -15.58 12.76 18.82
C SER A 78 -15.91 13.07 17.35
N VAL A 79 -15.42 14.20 16.83
CA VAL A 79 -15.59 14.56 15.41
C VAL A 79 -14.89 13.54 14.52
N TRP A 80 -13.63 13.19 14.82
CA TRP A 80 -12.91 12.16 14.06
C TRP A 80 -13.67 10.84 14.05
N ASN A 81 -14.04 10.31 15.22
CA ASN A 81 -14.73 9.03 15.34
C ASN A 81 -16.06 9.00 14.55
N LYS A 82 -16.80 10.13 14.51
CA LYS A 82 -18.01 10.25 13.70
C LYS A 82 -17.71 10.35 12.20
N SER A 83 -16.60 10.96 11.80
CA SER A 83 -16.21 11.14 10.39
C SER A 83 -15.67 9.87 9.72
N GLN A 84 -15.44 8.80 10.49
CA GLN A 84 -14.86 7.56 9.98
C GLN A 84 -15.72 6.84 8.93
N PHE A 85 -17.00 7.22 8.78
CA PHE A 85 -17.87 6.64 7.77
C PHE A 85 -17.34 6.80 6.34
N ILE A 86 -16.54 7.84 6.09
CA ILE A 86 -15.91 8.12 4.79
C ILE A 86 -15.03 6.95 4.35
N PHE A 87 -14.39 6.25 5.29
CA PHE A 87 -13.48 5.13 4.99
C PHE A 87 -14.21 3.81 4.74
N TYR A 88 -15.52 3.73 5.00
CA TYR A 88 -16.36 2.59 4.58
C TYR A 88 -16.88 2.73 3.15
N ILE A 89 -16.70 3.90 2.52
CA ILE A 89 -17.07 4.11 1.13
C ILE A 89 -16.13 3.26 0.26
N PRO A 90 -16.67 2.40 -0.62
CA PRO A 90 -15.83 1.61 -1.52
C PRO A 90 -14.92 2.51 -2.35
N MET A 91 -13.65 2.13 -2.47
CA MET A 91 -12.62 2.95 -3.10
C MET A 91 -12.91 3.31 -4.57
N ILE A 92 -13.62 2.44 -5.28
CA ILE A 92 -14.12 2.72 -6.63
C ILE A 92 -15.07 3.93 -6.65
N VAL A 93 -15.95 4.06 -5.65
CA VAL A 93 -16.88 5.18 -5.52
C VAL A 93 -16.11 6.47 -5.26
N ILE A 94 -15.12 6.45 -4.38
CA ILE A 94 -14.24 7.61 -4.12
C ILE A 94 -13.55 8.05 -5.41
N SER A 95 -13.04 7.10 -6.20
CA SER A 95 -12.36 7.38 -7.47
C SER A 95 -13.30 8.05 -8.48
N TYR A 96 -14.53 7.54 -8.63
CA TYR A 96 -15.53 8.17 -9.51
C TYR A 96 -16.04 9.53 -8.98
N LEU A 97 -16.18 9.71 -7.67
CA LEU A 97 -16.53 11.01 -7.08
C LEU A 97 -15.44 12.06 -7.35
N MET A 98 -14.17 11.69 -7.23
CA MET A 98 -13.04 12.56 -7.58
C MET A 98 -13.05 12.92 -9.07
N LEU A 99 -13.37 11.98 -9.96
CA LEU A 99 -13.52 12.26 -11.39
C LEU A 99 -14.68 13.21 -11.68
N TYR A 100 -15.83 13.00 -11.06
CA TYR A 100 -16.97 13.90 -11.19
C TYR A 100 -16.63 15.32 -10.73
N PHE A 101 -15.91 15.43 -9.61
CA PHE A 101 -15.42 16.71 -9.10
C PHE A 101 -14.48 17.42 -10.09
N LEU A 102 -13.51 16.71 -10.68
CA LEU A 102 -12.62 17.29 -11.69
C LEU A 102 -13.36 17.78 -12.93
N SER A 103 -14.34 16.99 -13.41
CA SER A 103 -15.20 17.36 -14.53
C SER A 103 -16.03 18.62 -14.21
N PHE A 104 -16.58 18.69 -12.99
CA PHE A 104 -17.34 19.85 -12.53
C PHE A 104 -16.51 21.14 -12.45
N VAL A 105 -15.23 21.04 -12.03
CA VAL A 105 -14.30 22.17 -11.99
C VAL A 105 -13.79 22.56 -13.40
N GLY A 106 -14.10 21.76 -14.43
CA GLY A 106 -13.69 22.01 -15.81
C GLY A 106 -12.23 21.66 -16.09
N VAL A 107 -11.65 20.73 -15.32
CA VAL A 107 -10.27 20.27 -15.54
C VAL A 107 -10.26 19.17 -16.61
N ASP A 108 -9.47 19.38 -17.66
CA ASP A 108 -9.32 18.40 -18.73
C ASP A 108 -8.81 17.04 -18.21
N PHE A 109 -9.47 15.97 -18.67
CA PHE A 109 -9.15 14.59 -18.31
C PHE A 109 -7.74 14.14 -18.74
N LEU A 110 -7.16 14.83 -19.74
CA LEU A 110 -5.80 14.56 -20.24
C LEU A 110 -4.71 15.28 -19.43
N SER A 111 -5.09 16.13 -18.48
CA SER A 111 -4.12 16.85 -17.65
C SER A 111 -3.46 15.94 -16.61
N ASN A 112 -2.27 16.33 -16.14
CA ASN A 112 -1.56 15.66 -15.05
C ASN A 112 -2.34 15.68 -13.71
N VAL A 113 -3.44 16.44 -13.62
CA VAL A 113 -4.29 16.54 -12.43
C VAL A 113 -4.95 15.19 -12.09
N LYS A 114 -5.15 14.31 -13.09
CA LYS A 114 -5.66 12.95 -12.85
C LYS A 114 -4.77 12.12 -11.92
N TYR A 115 -3.45 12.32 -11.98
CA TYR A 115 -2.52 11.65 -11.06
C TYR A 115 -2.70 12.16 -9.63
N VAL A 116 -2.91 13.47 -9.45
CA VAL A 116 -3.16 14.06 -8.13
C VAL A 116 -4.47 13.53 -7.54
N ALA A 117 -5.54 13.48 -8.34
CA ALA A 117 -6.82 12.92 -7.90
C ALA A 117 -6.72 11.42 -7.57
N ALA A 118 -5.97 10.66 -8.37
CA ALA A 118 -5.64 9.26 -8.08
C ALA A 118 -4.88 9.10 -6.77
N MET A 119 -3.88 9.96 -6.50
CA MET A 119 -3.12 9.94 -5.25
C MET A 119 -4.01 10.21 -4.04
N ILE A 120 -4.89 11.21 -4.15
CA ILE A 120 -5.83 11.55 -3.09
C ILE A 120 -6.77 10.37 -2.82
N ALA A 121 -7.38 9.80 -3.87
CA ALA A 121 -8.28 8.65 -3.75
C ALA A 121 -7.59 7.44 -3.10
N LEU A 122 -6.35 7.14 -3.52
CA LEU A 122 -5.54 6.04 -2.98
C LEU A 122 -5.09 6.28 -1.54
N SER A 123 -4.90 7.54 -1.14
CA SER A 123 -4.45 7.93 0.21
C SER A 123 -5.54 7.87 1.29
N VAL A 124 -6.83 7.81 0.92
CA VAL A 124 -7.96 7.88 1.88
C VAL A 124 -7.86 6.79 2.94
N TYR A 125 -7.82 5.51 2.55
CA TYR A 125 -7.77 4.43 3.54
C TYR A 125 -6.47 4.43 4.38
N PRO A 126 -5.27 4.61 3.79
CA PRO A 126 -4.06 4.66 4.59
C PRO A 126 -4.00 5.87 5.56
N VAL A 127 -4.67 7.01 5.26
CA VAL A 127 -4.85 8.11 6.23
C VAL A 127 -5.60 7.63 7.48
N TYR A 128 -6.68 6.85 7.31
CA TYR A 128 -7.43 6.29 8.43
C TYR A 128 -6.57 5.36 9.30
N VAL A 129 -5.79 4.49 8.66
CA VAL A 129 -4.90 3.55 9.35
C VAL A 129 -3.88 4.32 10.20
N ILE A 130 -3.15 5.28 9.60
CA ILE A 130 -2.13 6.05 10.31
C ILE A 130 -2.72 6.92 11.42
N THR A 131 -3.87 7.55 11.17
CA THR A 131 -4.54 8.39 12.18
C THR A 131 -4.90 7.58 13.41
N ASN A 132 -5.50 6.40 13.24
CA ASN A 132 -5.92 5.58 14.38
C ASN A 132 -4.75 4.86 15.07
N ALA A 133 -3.72 4.46 14.31
CA ALA A 133 -2.48 3.97 14.86
C ALA A 133 -1.87 5.02 15.81
N LEU A 134 -1.62 6.23 15.30
CA LEU A 134 -1.04 7.32 16.09
C LEU A 134 -1.88 7.65 17.33
N LYS A 135 -3.21 7.73 17.20
CA LYS A 135 -4.08 8.01 18.35
C LYS A 135 -3.94 6.95 19.43
N LYS A 136 -3.88 5.68 19.04
CA LYS A 136 -3.69 4.58 19.99
C LYS A 136 -2.33 4.70 20.68
N THR A 137 -1.27 4.96 19.93
CA THR A 137 0.08 5.18 20.50
C THR A 137 0.08 6.38 21.46
N LEU A 138 -0.54 7.50 21.08
CA LEU A 138 -0.57 8.72 21.90
C LEU A 138 -1.38 8.53 23.19
N GLN A 139 -2.46 7.74 23.16
CA GLN A 139 -3.22 7.39 24.36
C GLN A 139 -2.44 6.49 25.30
N GLU A 140 -1.68 5.52 24.75
CA GLU A 140 -0.80 4.66 25.54
C GLU A 140 0.35 5.46 26.17
N LEU A 141 1.00 6.35 25.40
CA LEU A 141 2.08 7.21 25.88
C LEU A 141 1.60 8.29 26.86
N GLY A 142 0.38 8.79 26.67
CA GLY A 142 -0.27 9.76 27.55
C GLY A 142 -0.87 9.13 28.82
N SER A 143 -0.82 7.80 28.96
CA SER A 143 -1.27 7.13 30.18
C SER A 143 -0.42 7.54 31.37
N SER A 144 -1.06 7.68 32.53
CA SER A 144 -0.37 8.00 33.78
C SER A 144 0.75 7.03 34.07
N ASP A 145 0.56 5.75 33.76
CA ASP A 145 1.48 4.69 34.15
C ASP A 145 2.80 4.77 33.35
N PHE A 146 2.72 5.06 32.05
CA PHE A 146 3.90 5.28 31.21
C PHE A 146 4.69 6.51 31.68
N LEU A 147 4.00 7.64 31.90
CA LEU A 147 4.64 8.89 32.31
C LEU A 147 5.21 8.79 33.73
N VAL A 148 4.46 8.25 34.68
CA VAL A 148 4.89 8.08 36.08
C VAL A 148 6.12 7.17 36.16
N PHE A 149 6.17 6.10 35.39
CA PHE A 149 7.35 5.22 35.35
C PHE A 149 8.60 5.97 34.89
N HIS A 150 8.53 6.74 33.80
CA HIS A 150 9.70 7.46 33.28
C HIS A 150 10.06 8.69 34.14
N MET A 151 9.08 9.35 34.75
CA MET A 151 9.33 10.40 35.75
C MET A 151 10.01 9.83 37.01
N ALA A 152 9.65 8.62 37.45
CA ALA A 152 10.30 7.94 38.57
C ALA A 152 11.76 7.55 38.27
N LEU A 153 12.11 7.37 36.99
CA LEU A 153 13.50 7.20 36.54
C LEU A 153 14.28 8.54 36.46
N GLY A 154 13.63 9.67 36.72
CA GLY A 154 14.25 10.99 36.78
C GLY A 154 14.16 11.80 35.49
N PHE A 155 13.40 11.35 34.48
CA PHE A 155 13.20 12.12 33.25
C PHE A 155 12.11 13.18 33.42
N SER A 156 12.35 14.37 32.88
CA SER A 156 11.32 15.40 32.75
C SER A 156 10.31 15.06 31.65
N THR A 157 9.11 15.63 31.69
CA THR A 157 8.05 15.39 30.70
C THR A 157 8.54 15.66 29.26
N ASP A 158 9.32 16.72 29.06
CA ASP A 158 9.83 17.09 27.73
C ASP A 158 10.88 16.08 27.23
N GLU A 159 11.75 15.61 28.11
CA GLU A 159 12.71 14.54 27.78
C GLU A 159 12.01 13.23 27.43
N ILE A 160 10.87 12.93 28.07
CA ILE A 160 10.07 11.73 27.75
C ILE A 160 9.57 11.81 26.31
N TRP A 161 9.01 12.95 25.90
CA TRP A 161 8.52 13.16 24.54
C TRP A 161 9.63 13.13 23.49
N GLU A 162 10.76 13.80 23.73
CA GLU A 162 11.84 13.91 22.76
C GLU A 162 12.68 12.63 22.63
N LYS A 163 12.97 11.92 23.72
CA LYS A 163 13.84 10.72 23.68
C LYS A 163 13.10 9.42 23.46
N PHE A 164 11.87 9.29 23.98
CA PHE A 164 11.19 8.00 24.05
C PHE A 164 9.99 7.92 23.10
N CYS A 165 9.10 8.91 23.12
CA CYS A 165 7.85 8.85 22.34
C CYS A 165 8.07 8.73 20.82
N TYR A 166 9.10 9.38 20.27
CA TYR A 166 9.35 9.32 18.82
C TYR A 166 9.66 7.89 18.32
N LYS A 167 10.39 7.09 19.12
CA LYS A 167 10.75 5.71 18.75
C LYS A 167 9.51 4.81 18.72
N PHE A 168 8.64 4.97 19.71
CA PHE A 168 7.36 4.25 19.76
C PHE A 168 6.50 4.57 18.53
N ILE A 169 6.39 5.84 18.16
CA ILE A 169 5.61 6.26 16.98
C ILE A 169 6.21 5.69 15.68
N VAL A 170 7.53 5.72 15.51
CA VAL A 170 8.19 5.17 14.31
C VAL A 170 7.99 3.66 14.19
N ILE A 171 8.11 2.92 15.29
CA ILE A 171 7.90 1.46 15.30
C ILE A 171 6.45 1.12 14.96
N ASP A 172 5.49 1.89 15.48
CA ASP A 172 4.08 1.70 15.17
C ASP A 172 3.78 2.01 13.68
N TYR A 173 4.36 3.09 13.14
CA TYR A 173 4.23 3.45 11.72
C TYR A 173 4.79 2.40 10.78
N LEU A 174 5.93 1.80 11.14
CA LEU A 174 6.50 0.67 10.42
C LEU A 174 5.61 -0.58 10.50
N SER A 175 4.82 -0.74 11.58
CA SER A 175 3.90 -1.87 11.74
C SER A 175 2.69 -1.80 10.83
N PHE A 176 2.26 -0.60 10.45
CA PHE A 176 1.18 -0.44 9.50
C PHE A 176 1.63 -0.25 8.04
N PHE A 177 2.91 0.06 7.80
CA PHE A 177 3.43 0.32 6.45
C PHE A 177 3.16 -0.84 5.48
N GLU A 178 3.42 -2.08 5.91
CA GLU A 178 3.19 -3.27 5.10
C GLU A 178 1.70 -3.45 4.76
N ASN A 179 0.82 -3.35 5.77
CA ASN A 179 -0.63 -3.42 5.58
C ASN A 179 -1.14 -2.36 4.60
N MET A 180 -0.58 -1.15 4.65
CA MET A 180 -0.92 -0.08 3.70
C MET A 180 -0.48 -0.44 2.28
N LEU A 181 0.73 -1.00 2.10
CA LEU A 181 1.20 -1.41 0.79
C LEU A 181 0.37 -2.55 0.19
N ILE A 182 0.01 -3.56 1.00
CA ILE A 182 -0.87 -4.66 0.59
C ILE A 182 -2.20 -4.09 0.09
N PHE A 183 -2.80 -3.18 0.86
CA PHE A 183 -4.02 -2.49 0.47
C PHE A 183 -3.83 -1.72 -0.85
N MET A 184 -2.80 -0.88 -0.94
CA MET A 184 -2.60 -0.03 -2.12
C MET A 184 -2.44 -0.87 -3.38
N ILE A 185 -1.57 -1.89 -3.35
CA ILE A 185 -1.34 -2.78 -4.50
C ILE A 185 -2.62 -3.54 -4.88
N GLY A 186 -3.34 -4.07 -3.89
CA GLY A 186 -4.58 -4.81 -4.13
C GLY A 186 -5.70 -3.97 -4.73
N PHE A 187 -5.73 -2.66 -4.43
CA PHE A 187 -6.79 -1.75 -4.86
C PHE A 187 -6.37 -0.79 -5.99
N LEU A 188 -5.16 -0.93 -6.56
CA LEU A 188 -4.65 -0.10 -7.65
C LEU A 188 -5.62 -0.01 -8.83
N PHE A 189 -6.21 -1.12 -9.25
CA PHE A 189 -7.08 -1.15 -10.43
C PHE A 189 -8.35 -0.29 -10.26
N PHE A 190 -8.84 -0.11 -9.03
CA PHE A 190 -9.99 0.75 -8.72
C PHE A 190 -9.67 2.24 -8.89
N VAL A 191 -8.39 2.61 -8.90
CA VAL A 191 -7.93 3.98 -9.14
C VAL A 191 -7.45 4.12 -10.58
N GLU A 192 -6.63 3.20 -11.04
CA GLU A 192 -6.01 3.28 -12.36
C GLU A 192 -7.04 3.21 -13.50
N THR A 193 -8.07 2.37 -13.35
CA THR A 193 -9.08 2.20 -14.40
C THR A 193 -9.94 3.45 -14.59
N PRO A 194 -10.54 4.05 -13.54
CA PRO A 194 -11.31 5.27 -13.71
C PRO A 194 -10.48 6.46 -14.21
N PHE A 195 -9.24 6.62 -13.73
CA PHE A 195 -8.37 7.73 -14.12
C PHE A 195 -7.60 7.50 -15.45
N GLY A 196 -7.79 6.35 -16.10
CA GLY A 196 -7.09 6.01 -17.34
C GLY A 196 -5.56 6.05 -17.18
N ILE A 197 -5.07 5.52 -16.06
CA ILE A 197 -3.64 5.38 -15.78
C ILE A 197 -3.25 3.95 -16.16
N HIS A 198 -2.32 3.79 -17.09
CA HIS A 198 -1.93 2.49 -17.62
C HIS A 198 -0.90 1.76 -16.75
N GLY A 199 -1.18 1.67 -15.44
CA GLY A 199 -0.33 1.01 -14.46
C GLY A 199 -0.57 -0.49 -14.34
N MET A 200 -0.05 -1.05 -13.24
CA MET A 200 -0.07 -2.47 -12.89
C MET A 200 -1.51 -2.99 -12.78
N GLY A 201 -2.37 -2.32 -12.02
CA GLY A 201 -3.77 -2.72 -11.80
C GLY A 201 -4.58 -2.70 -13.10
N TYR A 202 -4.41 -1.65 -13.91
CA TYR A 202 -5.06 -1.55 -15.21
C TYR A 202 -4.64 -2.69 -16.16
N LYS A 203 -3.32 -2.90 -16.30
CA LYS A 203 -2.78 -3.97 -17.16
C LYS A 203 -3.16 -5.37 -16.67
N PHE A 204 -3.25 -5.56 -15.36
CA PHE A 204 -3.71 -6.81 -14.76
C PHE A 204 -5.16 -7.13 -15.14
N VAL A 205 -6.07 -6.15 -15.06
CA VAL A 205 -7.47 -6.35 -15.48
C VAL A 205 -7.56 -6.69 -16.97
N ILE A 206 -6.80 -6.03 -17.83
CA ILE A 206 -6.75 -6.37 -19.26
C ILE A 206 -6.24 -7.79 -19.48
N ALA A 207 -5.19 -8.20 -18.77
CA ALA A 207 -4.64 -9.55 -18.88
C ALA A 207 -5.68 -10.61 -18.49
N ILE A 208 -6.47 -10.36 -17.43
CA ILE A 208 -7.60 -11.23 -17.04
C ILE A 208 -8.64 -11.32 -18.16
N GLN A 209 -9.07 -10.18 -18.70
CA GLN A 209 -10.09 -10.14 -19.75
C GLN A 209 -9.65 -10.86 -21.03
N ARG A 210 -8.33 -10.89 -21.30
CA ARG A 210 -7.74 -11.53 -22.47
C ARG A 210 -7.22 -12.95 -22.21
N PHE A 211 -7.42 -13.49 -20.99
CA PHE A 211 -6.87 -14.77 -20.56
C PHE A 211 -5.35 -14.89 -20.80
N ASP A 212 -4.62 -13.80 -20.59
CA ASP A 212 -3.17 -13.74 -20.78
C ASP A 212 -2.44 -14.23 -19.52
N TYR A 213 -2.43 -15.55 -19.34
CA TYR A 213 -1.89 -16.20 -18.14
C TYR A 213 -0.43 -15.84 -17.81
N PRO A 214 0.52 -15.76 -18.76
CA PRO A 214 1.89 -15.32 -18.47
C PRO A 214 1.95 -13.96 -17.77
N VAL A 215 1.13 -13.01 -18.21
CA VAL A 215 1.08 -11.66 -17.63
C VAL A 215 0.39 -11.67 -16.26
N ILE A 216 -0.72 -12.38 -16.10
CA ILE A 216 -1.44 -12.52 -14.82
C ILE A 216 -0.51 -13.08 -13.74
N ILE A 217 0.16 -14.20 -14.07
CA ILE A 217 1.11 -14.87 -13.18
C ILE A 217 2.29 -13.95 -12.86
N GLY A 218 2.82 -13.25 -13.88
CA GLY A 218 3.90 -12.29 -13.70
C GLY A 218 3.54 -11.21 -12.67
N PHE A 219 2.33 -10.64 -12.74
CA PHE A 219 1.85 -9.67 -11.74
C PHE A 219 1.71 -10.28 -10.34
N CYS A 220 1.20 -11.51 -10.21
CA CYS A 220 1.09 -12.19 -8.92
C CYS A 220 2.46 -12.43 -8.27
N ILE A 221 3.41 -13.01 -9.01
CA ILE A 221 4.77 -13.30 -8.52
C ILE A 221 5.47 -12.00 -8.17
N PHE A 222 5.35 -10.99 -9.02
CA PHE A 222 5.95 -9.68 -8.78
C PHE A 222 5.39 -9.04 -7.50
N GLY A 223 4.06 -9.00 -7.35
CA GLY A 223 3.40 -8.43 -6.18
C GLY A 223 3.81 -9.14 -4.88
N ILE A 224 3.79 -10.48 -4.86
CA ILE A 224 4.22 -11.28 -3.71
C ILE A 224 5.69 -11.00 -3.38
N THR A 225 6.57 -11.05 -4.37
CA THR A 225 8.01 -10.83 -4.18
C THR A 225 8.29 -9.43 -3.64
N LEU A 226 7.65 -8.40 -4.21
CA LEU A 226 7.79 -7.02 -3.76
C LEU A 226 7.33 -6.86 -2.31
N LEU A 227 6.14 -7.35 -1.98
CA LEU A 227 5.57 -7.25 -0.64
C LEU A 227 6.42 -8.00 0.38
N SER A 228 6.90 -9.21 0.06
CA SER A 228 7.80 -9.96 0.93
C SER A 228 9.13 -9.24 1.16
N ILE A 229 9.74 -8.68 0.12
CA ILE A 229 10.99 -7.90 0.25
C ILE A 229 10.76 -6.69 1.15
N VAL A 230 9.65 -5.97 0.95
CA VAL A 230 9.35 -4.80 1.77
C VAL A 230 9.07 -5.19 3.22
N GLY A 231 8.33 -6.28 3.47
CA GLY A 231 8.11 -6.83 4.81
C GLY A 231 9.42 -7.15 5.53
N LEU A 232 10.34 -7.86 4.86
CA LEU A 232 11.67 -8.16 5.42
C LEU A 232 12.48 -6.90 5.73
N ILE A 233 12.42 -5.88 4.86
CA ILE A 233 13.08 -4.59 5.11
C ILE A 233 12.48 -3.91 6.34
N VAL A 234 11.14 -3.89 6.46
CA VAL A 234 10.42 -3.31 7.59
C VAL A 234 10.79 -4.01 8.89
N GLU A 235 10.80 -5.34 8.92
CA GLU A 235 11.20 -6.14 10.08
C GLU A 235 12.65 -5.88 10.47
N ALA A 236 13.57 -5.83 9.50
CA ALA A 236 14.98 -5.52 9.76
C ALA A 236 15.16 -4.11 10.36
N ILE A 237 14.40 -3.12 9.88
CA ILE A 237 14.42 -1.75 10.44
C ILE A 237 13.86 -1.77 11.86
N LYS A 238 12.75 -2.46 12.13
CA LYS A 238 12.18 -2.59 13.48
C LYS A 238 13.15 -3.24 14.45
N LEU A 239 13.81 -4.33 14.06
CA LEU A 239 14.84 -5.01 14.87
C LEU A 239 16.00 -4.08 15.23
N LYS A 240 16.40 -3.20 14.31
CA LYS A 240 17.46 -2.21 14.57
C LYS A 240 16.99 -1.07 15.48
N LEU A 241 15.71 -0.71 15.43
CA LEU A 241 15.12 0.37 16.21
C LEU A 241 14.65 -0.06 17.61
N ASP A 242 14.32 -1.35 17.79
CA ASP A 242 13.88 -1.90 19.07
C ASP A 242 15.03 -2.57 19.84
N PRO A 243 15.64 -1.89 20.84
CA PRO A 243 16.70 -2.45 21.65
C PRO A 243 16.24 -3.59 22.59
N ARG A 244 14.93 -3.84 22.73
CA ARG A 244 14.40 -4.89 23.61
C ARG A 244 14.56 -6.30 23.04
N LEU A 245 14.67 -6.43 21.72
CA LEU A 245 14.82 -7.71 21.03
C LEU A 245 16.29 -8.16 20.88
N THR A 246 17.25 -7.26 21.14
CA THR A 246 18.69 -7.53 20.95
C THR A 246 19.39 -8.03 22.23
N SER A 247 18.68 -8.08 23.37
CA SER A 247 19.21 -8.59 24.65
C SER A 247 18.62 -9.96 25.00
N VAL A 248 18.83 -10.95 24.12
CA VAL A 248 18.75 -12.38 24.45
C VAL A 248 19.95 -13.07 23.82
#